data_AF-A0A3D6EYE9-F1
#
_entry.id   AF-A0A3D6EYE9-F1
#
_cell.length_a   1.000
_cell.length_b   1.000
_cell.length_c   1.000
_cell.angle_alpha   90.00
_cell.angle_beta   90.00
_cell.angle_gamma   90.00
#
_symmetry.space_group_name_H-M   'P 1'
#
loop_
_entity.id
_entity.type
_entity.pdbx_description
1 polymer ?
#
loop_
_entity_poly.entity_id
_entity_poly.type
_entity_poly.pdbx_seq_one_letter_code
_entity_poly.pdbx_strand_id
1 'polypeptide(L)'
;MPYQVNIETIVSLVAVAVAILAVYFSNKNTRQQIRTEKLERLYQSIQNLSRYYGLFMGCWACILQLRNRDDKEIQTLEQYYQIRDQKITTIERRNIEELLSVISVLTDCYTKNELKKSLKEYEILMYSFFELVVHGGSIQQEIHFQNGYPDYDKFFEITENLKIRIIAEIKL
;
A
#
# COMPACT_ATOMS: atom_id res chain seq x y z
N MET A 1 15.32 -66.90 2.40
CA MET A 1 15.94 -66.24 3.56
C MET A 1 15.05 -65.07 3.95
N PRO A 2 14.45 -65.04 5.16
CA PRO A 2 13.58 -63.95 5.54
C PRO A 2 14.43 -62.72 5.87
N TYR A 3 14.13 -61.58 5.26
CA TYR A 3 14.67 -60.29 5.66
C TYR A 3 14.20 -59.98 7.08
N GLN A 4 15.06 -60.15 8.08
CA GLN A 4 14.82 -59.57 9.41
C GLN A 4 15.01 -58.06 9.27
N VAL A 5 13.90 -57.34 9.10
CA VAL A 5 13.91 -55.89 9.19
C VAL A 5 14.29 -55.54 10.62
N ASN A 6 15.49 -54.99 10.81
CA ASN A 6 16.00 -54.62 12.13
C ASN A 6 15.15 -53.47 12.67
N ILE A 7 14.64 -53.62 13.90
CA ILE A 7 13.72 -52.64 14.53
C ILE A 7 14.37 -51.25 14.56
N GLU A 8 15.69 -51.18 14.75
CA GLU A 8 16.48 -49.95 14.70
C GLU A 8 16.37 -49.21 13.36
N THR A 9 16.32 -49.94 12.24
CA THR A 9 16.15 -49.37 10.90
C THR A 9 14.74 -48.78 10.73
N ILE A 10 13.72 -49.45 11.27
CA ILE A 10 12.33 -48.94 11.24
C ILE A 10 12.22 -47.67 12.10
N VAL A 11 12.76 -47.70 13.32
CA VAL A 11 12.77 -46.54 14.22
C VAL A 11 13.50 -45.35 13.59
N SER A 12 14.63 -45.61 12.91
CA SER A 12 15.40 -44.56 12.22
C SER A 12 14.62 -43.95 11.05
N LEU A 13 13.94 -44.76 10.24
CA LEU A 13 13.09 -44.29 9.13
C LEU A 13 11.90 -43.45 9.64
N VAL A 14 11.25 -43.88 10.72
CA VAL A 14 10.16 -43.11 11.34
C VAL A 14 10.67 -41.77 11.90
N ALA A 15 11.84 -41.76 12.56
CA ALA A 15 12.43 -40.54 13.08
C ALA A 15 12.76 -39.53 11.96
N VAL A 16 13.30 -39.99 10.83
CA VAL A 16 13.56 -39.14 9.66
C VAL A 16 12.27 -38.58 9.08
N ALA A 17 11.22 -39.40 8.95
CA ALA A 17 9.92 -38.95 8.45
C ALA A 17 9.31 -37.86 9.36
N VAL A 18 9.38 -38.05 10.70
CA VAL A 18 8.92 -37.04 11.66
C VAL A 18 9.75 -35.76 11.57
N ALA A 19 11.07 -35.85 11.42
CA ALA A 19 11.93 -34.68 11.26
C ALA A 19 11.60 -33.90 9.98
N ILE A 20 11.38 -34.58 8.85
CA ILE A 20 10.97 -33.96 7.58
C ILE A 20 9.62 -33.25 7.76
N LEU A 21 8.65 -33.92 8.39
CA LEU A 21 7.34 -33.33 8.67
C LEU A 21 7.45 -32.11 9.59
N ALA A 22 8.26 -32.18 10.66
CA ALA A 22 8.48 -31.08 11.58
C ALA A 22 9.12 -29.87 10.88
N VAL A 23 10.13 -30.09 10.03
CA VAL A 23 10.74 -29.02 9.21
C VAL A 23 9.74 -28.44 8.22
N TYR A 24 8.91 -29.27 7.59
CA TYR A 24 7.88 -28.81 6.67
C TYR A 24 6.84 -27.93 7.38
N PHE A 25 6.29 -28.40 8.51
CA PHE A 25 5.31 -27.64 9.30
C PHE A 25 5.93 -26.36 9.88
N SER A 26 7.18 -26.42 10.37
CA SER A 26 7.92 -25.26 10.83
C SER A 26 8.08 -24.22 9.72
N ASN A 27 8.56 -24.62 8.53
CA ASN A 27 8.71 -23.73 7.38
C ASN A 27 7.37 -23.15 6.91
N LYS A 28 6.30 -23.94 6.92
CA LYS A 28 4.95 -23.47 6.58
C LYS A 28 4.47 -22.40 7.57
N ASN A 29 4.65 -22.63 8.87
CA ASN A 29 4.29 -21.67 9.91
C ASN A 29 5.11 -20.37 9.79
N THR A 30 6.42 -20.47 9.55
CA THR A 30 7.29 -19.32 9.33
C THR A 30 6.85 -18.49 8.12
N ARG A 31 6.53 -19.14 6.99
CA ARG A 31 6.03 -18.45 5.80
C ARG A 31 4.71 -17.74 6.06
N GLN A 32 3.78 -18.37 6.78
CA GLN A 32 2.51 -17.74 7.14
C GLN A 32 2.74 -16.53 8.05
N GLN A 33 3.59 -16.65 9.08
CA GLN A 33 3.92 -15.54 9.97
C GLN A 33 4.52 -14.35 9.22
N ILE A 34 5.47 -14.59 8.32
CA ILE A 34 6.06 -13.54 7.48
C ILE A 34 4.96 -12.86 6.63
N ARG A 35 4.10 -13.66 5.99
CA ARG A 35 3.01 -13.11 5.17
C ARG A 35 2.07 -12.24 6.01
N THR A 36 1.67 -12.70 7.20
CA THR A 36 0.83 -11.93 8.13
C THR A 36 1.50 -10.60 8.50
N GLU A 37 2.77 -10.61 8.91
CA GLU A 37 3.51 -9.40 9.26
C GLU A 37 3.57 -8.41 8.08
N LYS A 38 3.76 -8.90 6.85
CA LYS A 38 3.78 -8.04 5.66
C LYS A 38 2.41 -7.46 5.33
N LEU A 39 1.33 -8.22 5.51
CA LEU A 39 -0.03 -7.70 5.34
C LEU A 39 -0.41 -6.69 6.43
N GLU A 40 0.03 -6.89 7.67
CA GLU A 40 -0.14 -5.90 8.75
C GLU A 40 0.63 -4.62 8.47
N ARG A 41 1.87 -4.73 7.97
CA ARG A 41 2.64 -3.55 7.53
C ARG A 41 1.94 -2.82 6.38
N LEU A 42 1.41 -3.54 5.40
CA LEU A 42 0.65 -2.95 4.29
C LEU A 42 -0.59 -2.20 4.81
N TYR A 43 -1.33 -2.80 5.73
CA TYR A 43 -2.47 -2.18 6.39
C TYR A 43 -2.07 -0.86 7.07
N GLN A 44 -1.01 -0.88 7.87
CA GLN A 44 -0.51 0.31 8.57
C GLN A 44 -0.05 1.40 7.59
N SER A 45 0.63 1.01 6.51
CA SER A 45 1.07 1.96 5.48
C SER A 45 -0.11 2.65 4.80
N ILE A 46 -1.18 1.91 4.46
CA ILE A 46 -2.41 2.49 3.91
C ILE A 46 -3.06 3.46 4.91
N GLN A 47 -3.21 3.03 6.17
CA GLN A 47 -3.80 3.86 7.23
C GLN A 47 -2.99 5.15 7.50
N ASN A 48 -1.67 5.10 7.38
CA ASN A 48 -0.82 6.25 7.57
C ASN A 48 -0.86 7.17 6.36
N LEU A 49 -0.82 6.60 5.15
CA LEU A 49 -0.87 7.36 3.91
C LEU A 49 -2.22 8.08 3.75
N SER A 50 -3.32 7.45 4.13
CA SER A 50 -4.66 8.04 3.99
C SER A 50 -4.86 9.34 4.78
N ARG A 51 -4.08 9.55 5.85
CA ARG A 51 -4.10 10.80 6.64
C ARG A 51 -3.67 12.02 5.84
N TYR A 52 -2.83 11.82 4.82
CA TYR A 52 -2.34 12.91 3.96
C TYR A 52 -3.37 13.33 2.90
N TYR A 53 -4.45 12.57 2.70
CA TYR A 53 -5.45 12.87 1.69
C TYR A 53 -6.10 14.25 1.88
N GLY A 54 -6.34 14.65 3.14
CA GLY A 54 -6.86 15.97 3.44
C GLY A 54 -5.90 17.10 3.04
N LEU A 55 -4.60 16.90 3.21
CA LEU A 55 -3.59 17.87 2.75
C LEU A 55 -3.55 17.94 1.24
N PHE A 56 -3.70 16.81 0.55
CA PHE A 56 -3.76 16.77 -0.91
C PHE A 56 -4.97 17.53 -1.44
N MET A 57 -6.16 17.30 -0.90
CA MET A 57 -7.37 18.06 -1.24
C MET A 57 -7.19 19.56 -0.99
N GLY A 58 -6.55 19.93 0.12
CA GLY A 58 -6.26 21.32 0.44
C GLY A 58 -5.27 21.98 -0.53
N CYS A 59 -4.33 21.22 -1.11
CA CYS A 59 -3.42 21.72 -2.14
C CYS A 59 -4.06 21.70 -3.52
N TRP A 60 -4.94 20.73 -3.79
CA TRP A 60 -5.71 20.64 -5.03
C TRP A 60 -6.59 21.86 -5.24
N ALA A 61 -7.29 22.32 -4.20
CA ALA A 61 -8.04 23.56 -4.24
C ALA A 61 -7.15 24.74 -4.69
N CYS A 62 -5.94 24.86 -4.14
CA CYS A 62 -4.97 25.89 -4.53
C CYS A 62 -4.50 25.75 -5.99
N ILE A 63 -4.32 24.51 -6.49
CA ILE A 63 -4.01 24.26 -7.90
C ILE A 63 -5.18 24.70 -8.80
N LEU A 64 -6.42 24.45 -8.40
CA LEU A 64 -7.59 24.89 -9.13
C LEU A 64 -7.69 26.42 -9.18
N GLN A 65 -7.37 27.11 -8.08
CA GLN A 65 -7.26 28.57 -8.05
C GLN A 65 -6.18 29.06 -9.03
N LEU A 66 -4.99 28.45 -9.00
CA LEU A 66 -3.90 28.78 -9.93
C LEU A 66 -4.29 28.58 -11.42
N ARG A 67 -5.12 27.58 -11.71
CA ARG A 67 -5.63 27.32 -13.08
C ARG A 67 -6.72 28.31 -13.49
N ASN A 68 -7.42 28.91 -12.53
CA ASN A 68 -8.47 29.88 -12.79
C ASN A 68 -7.88 31.29 -12.95
N ARG A 69 -7.90 31.82 -14.18
CA ARG A 69 -7.33 33.13 -14.50
C ARG A 69 -8.07 34.31 -13.87
N ASP A 70 -9.31 34.11 -13.45
CA ASP A 70 -10.13 35.15 -12.81
C ASP A 70 -9.91 35.20 -11.29
N ASP A 71 -9.29 34.15 -10.72
CA ASP A 71 -8.91 34.11 -9.30
C ASP A 71 -7.62 34.89 -9.08
N LYS A 72 -7.62 35.77 -8.08
CA LYS A 72 -6.49 36.65 -7.78
C LYS A 72 -5.67 36.18 -6.59
N GLU A 73 -6.10 35.15 -5.86
CA GLU A 73 -5.41 34.70 -4.63
C GLU A 73 -4.08 33.99 -4.94
N ILE A 74 -4.06 33.09 -5.91
CA ILE A 74 -2.87 32.34 -6.33
C ILE A 74 -2.70 32.50 -7.84
N GLN A 75 -1.71 33.27 -8.25
CA GLN A 75 -1.48 33.63 -9.65
C GLN A 75 -0.23 32.98 -10.23
N THR A 76 0.69 32.50 -9.39
CA THR A 76 1.95 31.90 -9.84
C THR A 76 2.21 30.54 -9.20
N LEU A 77 2.97 29.69 -9.91
CA LEU A 77 3.45 28.40 -9.38
C LEU A 77 4.32 28.60 -8.12
N GLU A 78 5.05 29.71 -8.03
CA GLU A 78 5.86 30.03 -6.87
C GLU A 78 5.01 30.26 -5.62
N GLN A 79 3.92 31.03 -5.74
CA GLN A 79 2.95 31.23 -4.65
C GLN A 79 2.32 29.89 -4.23
N TYR A 80 1.96 29.05 -5.20
CA TYR A 80 1.48 27.71 -4.91
C TYR A 80 2.50 26.87 -4.13
N TYR A 81 3.77 26.87 -4.54
CA TYR A 81 4.81 26.10 -3.87
C TYR A 81 5.07 26.58 -2.44
N GLN A 82 4.98 27.89 -2.17
CA GLN A 82 5.06 28.42 -0.80
C GLN A 82 3.93 27.88 0.09
N ILE A 83 2.69 27.86 -0.42
CA ILE A 83 1.53 27.31 0.31
C ILE A 83 1.67 25.80 0.49
N ARG A 84 2.05 25.07 -0.57
CA ARG A 84 2.31 23.63 -0.54
C ARG A 84 3.34 23.29 0.52
N ASP A 85 4.47 23.99 0.55
CA ASP A 85 5.58 23.68 1.46
C ASP A 85 5.23 23.99 2.93
N GLN A 86 4.27 24.88 3.19
CA GLN A 86 3.69 25.08 4.53
C GLN A 86 2.74 23.95 4.92
N LYS A 87 1.96 23.40 3.97
CA LYS A 87 0.99 22.34 4.23
C LYS A 87 1.62 20.94 4.26
N ILE A 88 2.60 20.70 3.40
CA ILE A 88 3.27 19.41 3.20
C ILE A 88 4.78 19.69 3.14
N THR A 89 5.40 19.57 4.30
CA THR A 89 6.83 19.78 4.49
C THR A 89 7.66 18.77 3.69
N THR A 90 8.96 19.07 3.52
CA THR A 90 9.92 18.14 2.89
C THR A 90 10.07 16.82 3.65
N ILE A 91 9.78 16.80 4.96
CA ILE A 91 9.79 15.55 5.75
C ILE A 91 8.54 14.73 5.40
N GLU A 92 7.37 15.36 5.36
CA GLU A 92 6.12 14.68 5.01
C GLU A 92 6.14 14.15 3.58
N ARG A 93 6.68 14.89 2.62
CA ARG A 93 6.87 14.41 1.24
C ARG A 93 7.67 13.12 1.18
N ARG A 94 8.83 13.09 1.86
CA ARG A 94 9.66 11.87 1.94
C ARG A 94 8.93 10.71 2.62
N ASN A 95 8.18 10.97 3.68
CA ASN A 95 7.38 9.94 4.34
C ASN A 95 6.28 9.39 3.41
N ILE A 96 5.62 10.25 2.64
CA ILE A 96 4.61 9.84 1.65
C ILE A 96 5.25 8.97 0.56
N GLU A 97 6.40 9.37 0.01
CA GLU A 97 7.16 8.59 -0.97
C GLU A 97 7.54 7.21 -0.43
N GLU A 98 8.02 7.13 0.81
CA GLU A 98 8.34 5.87 1.47
C GLU A 98 7.09 4.99 1.63
N LEU A 99 5.98 5.56 2.09
CA LEU A 99 4.71 4.83 2.24
C LEU A 99 4.20 4.29 0.89
N LEU A 100 4.23 5.11 -0.16
CA LEU A 100 3.85 4.70 -1.52
C LEU A 100 4.75 3.56 -2.02
N SER A 101 6.07 3.66 -1.81
CA SER A 101 7.02 2.61 -2.19
C SER A 101 6.76 1.30 -1.44
N VAL A 102 6.55 1.36 -0.13
CA VAL A 102 6.21 0.19 0.69
C VAL A 102 4.90 -0.44 0.23
N ILE A 103 3.86 0.35 -0.03
CA ILE A 103 2.57 -0.15 -0.52
C ILE A 103 2.76 -0.86 -1.86
N SER A 104 3.51 -0.26 -2.79
CA SER A 104 3.76 -0.83 -4.11
C SER A 104 4.43 -2.20 -4.02
N VAL A 105 5.54 -2.29 -3.28
CA VAL A 105 6.32 -3.52 -3.10
C VAL A 105 5.49 -4.60 -2.39
N LEU A 106 4.79 -4.25 -1.31
CA LEU A 106 4.01 -5.22 -0.55
C LEU A 106 2.79 -5.72 -1.34
N THR A 107 2.15 -4.84 -2.11
CA THR A 107 1.07 -5.20 -3.02
C THR A 107 1.55 -6.23 -4.04
N ASP A 108 2.71 -6.00 -4.66
CA ASP A 108 3.21 -6.88 -5.71
C ASP A 108 3.69 -8.24 -5.20
N CYS A 109 4.33 -8.27 -4.03
CA CYS A 109 4.95 -9.48 -3.49
C CYS A 109 4.02 -10.34 -2.63
N TYR A 110 3.06 -9.74 -1.92
CA TYR A 110 2.32 -10.42 -0.84
C TYR A 110 0.81 -10.46 -1.05
N THR A 111 0.30 -9.88 -2.14
CA THR A 111 -1.14 -9.89 -2.45
C THR A 111 -1.43 -10.48 -3.83
N LYS A 112 -2.66 -10.93 -4.04
CA LYS A 112 -3.10 -11.57 -5.30
C LYS A 112 -4.56 -11.25 -5.59
N ASN A 113 -5.00 -11.62 -6.79
CA ASN A 113 -6.40 -11.55 -7.23
C ASN A 113 -7.01 -10.14 -7.02
N GLU A 114 -8.27 -10.08 -6.61
CA GLU A 114 -9.02 -8.85 -6.39
C GLU A 114 -8.39 -7.93 -5.34
N LEU A 115 -7.74 -8.47 -4.30
CA LEU A 115 -7.04 -7.62 -3.33
C LEU A 115 -5.89 -6.85 -4.01
N LYS A 116 -5.07 -7.55 -4.80
CA LYS A 116 -3.98 -6.91 -5.55
C LYS A 116 -4.50 -5.83 -6.49
N LYS A 117 -5.59 -6.10 -7.20
CA LYS A 117 -6.21 -5.14 -8.11
C LYS A 117 -6.65 -3.87 -7.38
N SER A 118 -7.43 -4.00 -6.31
CA SER A 118 -7.90 -2.84 -5.53
C SER A 118 -6.75 -2.04 -4.91
N LEU A 119 -5.67 -2.71 -4.47
CA LEU A 119 -4.49 -2.05 -3.95
C LEU A 119 -3.74 -1.26 -5.03
N LYS A 120 -3.65 -1.79 -6.25
CA LYS A 120 -3.06 -1.07 -7.39
C LYS A 120 -3.88 0.15 -7.79
N GLU A 121 -5.20 0.06 -7.75
CA GLU A 121 -6.08 1.22 -7.99
C GLU A 121 -5.86 2.31 -6.92
N TYR A 122 -5.73 1.92 -5.65
CA TYR A 122 -5.38 2.86 -4.57
C TYR A 122 -3.98 3.45 -4.70
N GLU A 123 -2.99 2.65 -5.11
CA GLU A 123 -1.63 3.12 -5.39
C GLU A 123 -1.65 4.19 -6.49
N ILE A 124 -2.34 3.94 -7.61
CA ILE A 124 -2.48 4.90 -8.72
C ILE A 124 -3.16 6.18 -8.23
N LEU A 125 -4.24 6.05 -7.44
CA LEU A 125 -4.94 7.18 -6.85
C LEU A 125 -3.99 8.06 -6.03
N MET A 126 -3.34 7.48 -5.02
CA MET A 126 -2.50 8.24 -4.09
C MET A 126 -1.24 8.76 -4.74
N TYR A 127 -0.61 7.98 -5.63
CA TYR A 127 0.60 8.38 -6.34
C TYR A 127 0.32 9.54 -7.30
N SER A 128 -0.72 9.44 -8.13
CA SER A 128 -1.08 10.51 -9.05
C SER A 128 -1.44 11.80 -8.31
N PHE A 129 -2.13 11.69 -7.18
CA PHE A 129 -2.50 12.85 -6.40
C PHE A 129 -1.28 13.50 -5.74
N PHE A 130 -0.39 12.69 -5.19
CA PHE A 130 0.88 13.16 -4.64
C PHE A 130 1.72 13.87 -5.70
N GLU A 131 1.91 13.27 -6.88
CA GLU A 131 2.65 13.90 -7.99
C GLU A 131 2.06 15.25 -8.37
N LEU A 132 0.74 15.32 -8.53
CA LEU A 132 0.06 16.55 -8.89
C LEU A 132 0.29 17.64 -7.86
N VAL A 133 0.18 17.30 -6.58
CA VAL A 133 0.37 18.25 -5.48
C VAL A 133 1.84 18.66 -5.38
N VAL A 134 2.79 17.75 -5.58
CA VAL A 134 4.21 18.10 -5.48
C VAL A 134 4.68 18.90 -6.70
N HIS A 135 4.28 18.53 -7.90
CA HIS A 135 4.82 19.09 -9.14
C HIS A 135 3.91 20.12 -9.83
N GLY A 136 2.67 20.32 -9.34
CA GLY A 136 1.67 21.18 -9.99
C GLY A 136 1.01 20.55 -11.23
N GLY A 137 1.38 19.31 -11.57
CA GLY A 137 0.88 18.55 -12.71
C GLY A 137 1.15 17.05 -12.54
N SER A 138 0.32 16.20 -13.13
CA SER A 138 0.54 14.76 -13.19
C SER A 138 -0.11 14.16 -14.44
N ILE A 139 0.69 13.46 -15.25
CA ILE A 139 0.18 12.74 -16.43
C ILE A 139 -0.83 11.67 -15.99
N GLN A 140 -0.59 11.02 -14.85
CA GLN A 140 -1.49 10.01 -14.30
C GLN A 140 -2.86 10.60 -13.92
N GLN A 141 -2.88 11.84 -13.41
CA GLN A 141 -4.13 12.56 -13.17
C GLN A 141 -4.91 12.81 -14.46
N GLU A 142 -4.23 13.22 -15.52
CA GLU A 142 -4.84 13.48 -16.84
C GLU A 142 -5.39 12.21 -17.50
N ILE A 143 -4.82 11.03 -17.19
CA ILE A 143 -5.28 9.75 -17.73
C ILE A 143 -6.42 9.17 -16.88
N HIS A 144 -6.27 9.14 -15.56
CA HIS A 144 -7.14 8.36 -14.68
C HIS A 144 -8.16 9.19 -13.90
N PHE A 145 -7.94 10.49 -13.75
CA PHE A 145 -8.72 11.37 -12.86
C PHE A 145 -9.07 12.70 -13.54
N GLN A 146 -9.47 12.64 -14.82
CA GLN A 146 -9.87 13.82 -15.62
C GLN A 146 -10.98 14.63 -14.96
N ASN A 147 -11.94 13.94 -14.33
CA ASN A 147 -13.07 14.55 -13.65
C ASN A 147 -12.77 14.92 -12.18
N GLY A 148 -11.49 14.92 -11.80
CA GLY A 148 -11.05 15.17 -10.44
C GLY A 148 -10.90 13.90 -9.60
N TYR A 149 -10.43 14.11 -8.38
CA TYR A 149 -10.22 13.07 -7.39
C TYR A 149 -11.53 12.74 -6.63
N PRO A 150 -11.62 11.55 -6.02
CA PRO A 150 -12.69 11.23 -5.09
C PRO A 150 -12.87 12.32 -4.02
N ASP A 151 -14.10 12.50 -3.54
CA ASP A 151 -14.33 13.26 -2.33
C ASP A 151 -13.92 12.45 -1.07
N TYR A 152 -14.05 13.07 0.09
CA TYR A 152 -13.67 12.44 1.36
C TYR A 152 -14.46 11.17 1.66
N ASP A 153 -15.77 11.16 1.39
CA ASP A 153 -16.64 10.02 1.70
C ASP A 153 -16.27 8.83 0.83
N LYS A 154 -16.11 9.05 -0.48
CA LYS A 154 -15.70 8.02 -1.42
C LYS A 154 -14.28 7.54 -1.15
N PHE A 155 -13.36 8.44 -0.81
CA PHE A 155 -11.99 8.06 -0.43
C PHE A 155 -11.96 7.22 0.85
N PHE A 156 -12.77 7.60 1.85
CA PHE A 156 -12.92 6.85 3.09
C PHE A 156 -13.46 5.45 2.82
N GLU A 157 -14.52 5.33 2.02
CA GLU A 157 -15.08 4.04 1.61
C GLU A 157 -14.04 3.15 0.92
N ILE A 158 -13.28 3.67 -0.04
CA ILE A 158 -12.20 2.94 -0.72
C ILE A 158 -11.19 2.41 0.30
N THR A 159 -10.77 3.26 1.24
CA THR A 159 -9.75 2.94 2.23
C THR A 159 -10.24 1.91 3.25
N GLU A 160 -11.47 2.04 3.76
CA GLU A 160 -12.07 1.06 4.68
C GLU A 160 -12.27 -0.30 4.01
N ASN A 161 -12.78 -0.31 2.78
CA ASN A 161 -12.97 -1.56 2.04
C ASN A 161 -11.65 -2.30 1.82
N LEU A 162 -10.56 -1.58 1.51
CA LEU A 162 -9.22 -2.17 1.40
C LEU A 162 -8.75 -2.76 2.73
N LYS A 163 -8.89 -2.00 3.81
CA LYS A 163 -8.51 -2.43 5.16
C LYS A 163 -9.24 -3.71 5.59
N ILE A 164 -10.55 -3.78 5.34
CA ILE A 164 -11.36 -4.97 5.62
C ILE A 164 -10.85 -6.18 4.81
N ARG A 165 -10.55 -6.00 3.53
CA ARG A 165 -10.03 -7.07 2.66
C ARG A 165 -8.66 -7.56 3.09
N ILE A 166 -7.76 -6.67 3.51
CA ILE A 166 -6.46 -7.05 4.05
C ILE A 166 -6.61 -7.87 5.34
N ILE A 167 -7.49 -7.44 6.25
CA ILE A 167 -7.77 -8.18 7.49
C ILE A 167 -8.34 -9.56 7.18
N ALA A 168 -9.22 -9.68 6.19
CA ALA A 168 -9.74 -10.98 5.75
C ALA A 168 -8.63 -11.90 5.26
N GLU A 169 -7.67 -11.39 4.47
CA GLU A 169 -6.51 -12.16 4.01
C GLU A 169 -5.53 -12.54 5.12
N ILE A 170 -5.41 -11.74 6.18
CA ILE A 170 -4.61 -12.08 7.37
C ILE A 170 -5.21 -13.26 8.14
N LYS A 171 -6.55 -13.33 8.19
CA LYS A 171 -7.29 -14.39 8.92
C LYS A 171 -7.35 -15.73 8.18
N LEU A 172 -6.92 -15.78 6.91
CA LEU A 172 -6.87 -16.98 6.05
C LEU A 172 -5.54 -17.73 6.20
#